data_AF-A0A7S3MHQ5-F1
#
_entry.id   AF-A0A7S3MHQ5-F1
#
_cell.length_a   1.000
_cell.length_b   1.000
_cell.length_c   1.000
_cell.angle_alpha   90.00
_cell.angle_beta   90.00
_cell.angle_gamma   90.00
#
_symmetry.space_group_name_H-M   'P 1'
#
loop_
_entity.id
_entity.type
_entity.pdbx_description
1 polymer ?
#
loop_
_entity_poly.entity_id
_entity_poly.type
_entity_poly.pdbx_seq_one_letter_code
_entity_poly.pdbx_strand_id
1 'polypeptide(L)'
;MKMDRTILDYMLRQGYFTTAKLFAEAKGISEFSDLPVFEEIRRIKAALTQGECQDALNWCNTNRTKLGKVWSTLEFKLRMQEFVNFLSQKNDSVAAMKYAQ
;
A
#
# COMPACT_ATOMS: atom_id res chain seq x y z
N MET A 1 27.17 -9.56 3.58
CA MET A 1 26.03 -9.23 4.46
C MET A 1 25.43 -7.85 4.21
N LYS A 2 26.15 -6.73 4.35
CA LYS A 2 25.55 -5.39 4.14
C LYS A 2 25.10 -5.17 2.69
N MET A 3 25.93 -5.58 1.73
CA MET A 3 25.63 -5.49 0.29
C MET A 3 24.43 -6.35 -0.11
N ASP A 4 24.34 -7.59 0.38
CA ASP A 4 23.21 -8.49 0.06
C ASP A 4 21.87 -7.88 0.50
N ARG A 5 21.82 -7.27 1.69
CA ARG A 5 20.62 -6.55 2.17
C ARG A 5 20.28 -5.34 1.31
N THR A 6 21.28 -4.57 0.86
CA THR A 6 21.06 -3.43 -0.04
C THR A 6 20.53 -3.88 -1.41
N ILE A 7 21.07 -4.97 -1.96
CA ILE A 7 20.57 -5.56 -3.22
C ILE A 7 19.13 -6.04 -3.03
N LEU A 8 18.83 -6.70 -1.92
CA LEU A 8 17.48 -7.17 -1.61
C LEU A 8 16.48 -6.00 -1.48
N ASP A 9 16.82 -4.96 -0.72
CA ASP A 9 15.99 -3.76 -0.59
C ASP A 9 15.75 -3.08 -1.94
N TYR A 10 16.80 -2.97 -2.77
CA TYR A 10 16.67 -2.46 -4.13
C TYR A 10 15.70 -3.31 -4.96
N MET A 11 15.85 -4.64 -4.94
CA MET A 11 14.96 -5.56 -5.67
C MET A 11 13.49 -5.39 -5.25
N LEU A 12 13.23 -5.26 -3.94
CA LEU A 12 11.88 -5.07 -3.41
C LEU A 12 11.28 -3.73 -3.83
N ARG A 13 12.06 -2.63 -3.80
CA ARG A 13 11.59 -1.30 -4.22
C ARG A 13 11.30 -1.22 -5.71
N GLN A 14 12.05 -1.94 -6.54
CA GLN A 14 11.82 -2.03 -7.98
C GLN A 14 10.70 -3.01 -8.37
N GLY A 15 10.17 -3.76 -7.40
CA GLY A 15 9.09 -4.72 -7.63
C GLY A 15 9.53 -6.09 -8.12
N TYR A 16 10.82 -6.43 -8.02
CA TYR A 16 11.37 -7.76 -8.34
C TYR A 16 11.12 -8.77 -7.20
N PHE A 17 9.87 -8.94 -6.77
CA PHE A 17 9.49 -9.72 -5.58
C PHE A 17 9.92 -11.18 -5.64
N THR A 18 9.67 -11.86 -6.77
CA THR A 18 10.03 -13.28 -6.94
C THR A 18 11.54 -13.47 -6.85
N THR A 19 12.29 -12.63 -7.55
CA THR A 19 13.76 -12.65 -7.53
C THR A 19 14.31 -12.28 -6.15
N ALA A 20 13.74 -11.27 -5.49
CA ALA A 20 14.08 -10.86 -4.14
C ALA A 20 13.90 -12.01 -3.13
N LYS A 21 12.79 -12.74 -3.22
CA LYS A 21 12.51 -13.89 -2.36
C LYS A 21 13.52 -15.02 -2.57
N LEU A 22 13.76 -15.41 -3.82
CA LEU A 22 14.76 -16.43 -4.17
C LEU A 22 16.17 -16.02 -3.70
N PHE A 23 16.52 -14.75 -3.86
CA PHE A 23 17.80 -14.21 -3.41
C PHE A 23 17.93 -14.26 -1.87
N ALA A 24 16.87 -13.89 -1.15
CA ALA A 24 16.85 -13.92 0.30
C ALA A 24 17.00 -15.34 0.86
N GLU A 25 16.30 -16.31 0.26
CA GLU A 25 16.41 -17.74 0.59
C GLU A 25 17.80 -18.28 0.31
N ALA A 26 18.36 -18.02 -0.87
CA ALA A 26 19.70 -18.48 -1.27
C ALA A 26 20.82 -17.90 -0.39
N LYS A 27 20.62 -16.70 0.16
CA LYS A 27 21.59 -16.02 1.03
C LYS A 27 21.30 -16.22 2.53
N GLY A 28 20.21 -16.89 2.90
CA GLY A 28 19.80 -17.07 4.29
C GLY A 28 19.51 -15.76 5.02
N ILE A 29 19.01 -14.74 4.32
CA ILE A 29 18.74 -13.40 4.88
C ILE A 29 17.25 -13.05 4.95
N SER A 30 16.36 -14.02 4.73
CA SER A 30 14.90 -13.81 4.74
C SER A 30 14.39 -13.18 6.03
N GLU A 31 14.94 -13.57 7.20
CA GLU A 31 14.55 -13.02 8.50
C GLU A 31 14.94 -11.54 8.70
N PHE A 32 15.90 -11.04 7.93
CA PHE A 32 16.37 -9.65 8.01
C PHE A 32 15.75 -8.76 6.93
N SER A 33 14.76 -9.28 6.20
CA SER A 33 14.17 -8.60 5.06
C SER A 33 12.81 -7.99 5.40
N ASP A 34 12.55 -6.79 4.88
CA ASP A 34 11.24 -6.13 4.96
C ASP A 34 10.22 -6.73 3.97
N LEU A 35 10.41 -7.98 3.52
CA LEU A 35 9.55 -8.69 2.58
C LEU A 35 8.05 -8.55 2.92
N PRO A 36 7.60 -8.79 4.17
CA PRO A 36 6.19 -8.68 4.52
C PRO A 36 5.61 -7.28 4.33
N VAL A 37 6.42 -6.24 4.61
CA VAL A 37 6.01 -4.83 4.43
C VAL A 37 5.82 -4.52 2.95
N PHE A 38 6.75 -4.96 2.11
CA PHE A 38 6.64 -4.76 0.67
C PHE A 38 5.49 -5.58 0.04
N GLU A 39 5.18 -6.77 0.56
CA GLU A 39 4.01 -7.55 0.15
C GLU A 39 2.69 -6.84 0.50
N GLU A 40 2.58 -6.28 1.71
CA GLU A 40 1.42 -5.48 2.12
C GLU A 40 1.23 -4.26 1.20
N ILE A 41 2.31 -3.51 0.94
CA ILE A 41 2.28 -2.36 0.02
C ILE A 41 1.87 -2.80 -1.39
N ARG A 42 2.38 -3.94 -1.87
CA ARG A 42 2.02 -4.48 -3.18
C ARG A 42 0.53 -4.80 -3.27
N ARG A 43 -0.03 -5.48 -2.26
CA ARG A 43 -1.47 -5.78 -2.20
C ARG A 43 -2.30 -4.51 -2.25
N ILE A 44 -1.97 -3.52 -1.41
CA ILE A 44 -2.67 -2.23 -1.36
C ILE A 44 -2.58 -1.50 -2.71
N LYS A 45 -1.40 -1.47 -3.33
CA LYS A 45 -1.22 -0.87 -4.66
C LYS A 45 -2.09 -1.54 -5.73
N ALA A 46 -2.17 -2.87 -5.72
CA ALA A 46 -2.99 -3.61 -6.67
C ALA A 46 -4.50 -3.30 -6.49
N ALA A 47 -4.98 -3.26 -5.25
CA ALA A 47 -6.36 -2.86 -4.95
C ALA A 47 -6.66 -1.43 -5.43
N LEU A 48 -5.75 -0.49 -5.16
CA LEU A 48 -5.89 0.91 -5.61
C LEU A 48 -5.93 1.05 -7.13
N THR A 49 -5.19 0.24 -7.89
CA THR A 49 -5.28 0.25 -9.36
C THR A 49 -6.63 -0.23 -9.89
N GLN A 50 -7.39 -0.98 -9.09
CA GLN A 50 -8.75 -1.42 -9.41
C GLN A 50 -9.82 -0.44 -8.88
N GLY A 51 -9.39 0.65 -8.23
CA GLY A 51 -10.28 1.62 -7.58
C GLY A 51 -10.73 1.21 -6.18
N GLU A 52 -10.25 0.08 -5.65
CA GLU A 52 -10.62 -0.37 -4.31
C GLU A 52 -9.77 0.34 -3.25
N CYS A 53 -10.43 1.18 -2.44
CA CYS A 53 -9.75 2.00 -1.43
C CYS A 53 -9.80 1.41 -0.01
N GLN A 54 -10.61 0.37 0.22
CA GLN A 54 -10.87 -0.18 1.55
C GLN A 54 -9.59 -0.70 2.23
N ASP A 55 -8.76 -1.44 1.50
CA ASP A 55 -7.50 -1.98 2.01
C ASP A 55 -6.51 -0.86 2.41
N ALA A 56 -6.44 0.19 1.60
CA ALA A 56 -5.59 1.35 1.87
C ALA A 56 -6.07 2.14 3.09
N LEU A 57 -7.39 2.30 3.26
CA LEU A 57 -7.99 2.97 4.42
C LEU A 57 -7.79 2.17 5.72
N ASN A 58 -7.94 0.84 5.67
CA ASN A 58 -7.63 -0.03 6.79
C ASN A 58 -6.16 0.10 7.20
N TRP A 59 -5.25 0.14 6.22
CA TRP A 59 -3.83 0.38 6.47
C TRP A 59 -3.55 1.75 7.08
N CYS A 60 -4.24 2.80 6.62
CA CYS A 60 -4.15 4.13 7.22
C CYS A 60 -4.59 4.13 8.68
N ASN A 61 -5.64 3.39 9.03
CA ASN A 61 -6.10 3.29 10.42
C ASN A 61 -5.05 2.62 11.32
N THR A 62 -4.47 1.50 10.88
CA THR A 62 -3.42 0.78 11.61
C THR A 62 -2.13 1.61 11.74
N ASN A 63 -1.84 2.50 10.79
CA ASN A 63 -0.63 3.34 10.78
C ASN A 63 -0.87 4.81 11.13
N ARG A 64 -2.04 5.16 11.68
CA ARG A 64 -2.47 6.56 11.92
C ARG A 64 -1.41 7.40 12.65
N THR A 65 -0.82 6.88 13.72
CA THR A 65 0.22 7.61 14.48
C THR A 65 1.47 7.90 13.64
N LYS A 66 1.90 6.95 12.80
CA LYS A 66 3.07 7.14 11.91
C LYS A 66 2.75 8.16 10.82
N LEU A 67 1.55 8.07 10.24
CA LEU A 67 1.07 9.00 9.22
C LEU A 67 0.94 10.43 9.75
N GLY A 68 0.48 10.59 10.99
CA GLY A 68 0.40 11.90 11.66
C GLY A 68 1.77 12.54 11.86
N LYS A 69 2.81 11.76 12.21
CA LYS A 69 4.18 12.29 12.37
C LYS A 69 4.78 12.85 11.08
N VAL A 70 4.40 12.29 9.93
CA VAL A 70 4.86 12.72 8.61
C VAL A 70 3.86 13.63 7.89
N TRP A 71 2.81 14.07 8.58
CA TRP A 71 1.78 14.95 8.03
C TRP A 71 1.16 14.43 6.73
N SER A 72 0.98 13.11 6.63
CA SER A 72 0.51 12.47 5.41
C SER A 72 -0.95 12.80 5.12
N THR A 73 -1.22 13.29 3.91
CA THR A 73 -2.58 13.52 3.40
C THR A 73 -3.18 12.26 2.74
N LEU A 74 -2.59 11.08 2.96
CA LEU A 74 -2.98 9.85 2.25
C LEU A 74 -4.43 9.47 2.52
N GLU A 75 -4.85 9.48 3.79
CA GLU A 75 -6.23 9.16 4.17
C GLU A 75 -7.24 10.09 3.48
N PHE A 76 -6.98 11.40 3.47
CA PHE A 76 -7.81 12.37 2.78
C PHE A 76 -7.94 12.09 1.27
N LYS A 77 -6.81 11.80 0.60
CA LYS A 77 -6.79 11.45 -0.84
C LYS A 77 -7.58 10.17 -1.13
N LEU A 78 -7.52 9.18 -0.25
CA LEU A 78 -8.28 7.93 -0.39
C LEU A 78 -9.79 8.16 -0.25
N ARG A 79 -10.21 8.96 0.74
CA ARG A 79 -11.62 9.36 0.92
C ARG A 79 -12.16 10.10 -0.31
N MET A 80 -11.35 11.00 -0.89
CA MET A 80 -11.69 11.67 -2.14
C MET A 80 -11.82 10.70 -3.31
N GLN A 81 -10.94 9.70 -3.41
CA GLN A 81 -11.03 8.69 -4.46
C GLN A 81 -12.29 7.82 -4.31
N GLU A 82 -12.69 7.46 -3.09
CA GLU A 82 -13.98 6.78 -2.85
C GLU A 82 -15.15 7.62 -3.32
N PHE A 83 -15.15 8.93 -3.02
CA PHE A 83 -16.18 9.84 -3.49
C PHE A 83 -16.26 9.90 -5.03
N VAL A 84 -15.12 10.01 -5.72
CA VAL A 84 -15.05 9.97 -7.19
C VAL A 84 -15.57 8.63 -7.74
N ASN A 85 -15.25 7.52 -7.08
CA ASN A 85 -15.72 6.20 -7.49
C ASN A 85 -17.23 6.06 -7.31
N PHE A 86 -17.82 6.60 -6.24
CA PHE A 86 -19.27 6.63 -6.06
C PHE A 86 -19.98 7.42 -7.17
N LEU A 87 -19.43 8.56 -7.56
CA LEU A 87 -19.99 9.37 -8.65
C LEU A 87 -19.84 8.69 -10.02
N SER A 88 -18.71 8.04 -10.28
CA SER A 88 -18.38 7.52 -11.61
C SER A 88 -18.96 6.14 -11.91
N GLN A 89 -18.94 5.22 -10.94
CA GLN A 89 -19.34 3.83 -11.18
C GLN A 89 -20.80 3.54 -10.84
N LYS A 90 -21.38 4.24 -9.84
CA LYS A 90 -22.73 3.92 -9.35
C LYS A 90 -23.81 4.84 -9.87
N ASN A 91 -23.46 5.98 -10.49
CA ASN A 91 -24.40 7.06 -10.81
C ASN A 91 -25.31 7.41 -9.61
N ASP A 92 -24.80 7.18 -8.39
CA ASP A 92 -25.55 7.19 -7.14
C ASP A 92 -25.12 8.44 -6.37
N SER A 93 -25.59 9.58 -6.87
CA SER A 93 -25.34 10.89 -6.27
C SER A 93 -25.82 10.96 -4.81
N VAL A 94 -26.76 10.11 -4.42
CA VAL A 94 -27.30 10.04 -3.05
C VAL A 94 -26.31 9.37 -2.10
N ALA A 95 -25.66 8.27 -2.51
CA ALA A 95 -24.61 7.63 -1.72
C ALA A 95 -23.38 8.54 -1.54
N ALA A 96 -22.99 9.26 -2.59
CA ALA A 96 -21.90 10.24 -2.54
C ALA A 96 -22.22 11.40 -1.57
N MET A 97 -23.45 11.93 -1.61
CA MET A 97 -23.89 13.00 -0.69
C MET A 97 -23.91 12.53 0.78
N LYS A 98 -24.33 11.30 1.06
CA LYS A 98 -24.27 10.73 2.42
C LYS A 98 -22.85 10.55 2.94
N TYR A 99 -21.90 10.25 2.06
CA TYR A 99 -20.51 10.04 2.45
C TYR A 99 -19.78 11.37 2.77
N ALA A 100 -20.24 12.48 2.20
CA ALA A 100 -19.66 13.81 2.40
C ALA A 100 -20.26 14.60 3.58
N GLN A 101 -21.24 14.03 4.29
CA GLN A 101 -21.96 14.65 5.40
C GLN A 101 -21.40 14.19 6.76
#